data_AF-A0A848X6Q0-F1
#
_entry.id   AF-A0A848X6Q0-F1
#
_cell.length_a   1.000
_cell.length_b   1.000
_cell.length_c   1.000
_cell.angle_alpha   90.00
_cell.angle_beta   90.00
_cell.angle_gamma   90.00
#
_symmetry.space_group_name_H-M   'P 1'
#
loop_
_entity.id
_entity.type
_entity.pdbx_description
1 polymer ?
#
loop_
_entity_poly.entity_id
_entity_poly.type
_entity_poly.pdbx_seq_one_letter_code
_entity_poly.pdbx_strand_id
1 'polypeptide(L)'
;DDGVATVWGTAPSQKVKENAILAIGNCAGVEAVDDRMEVVEPAPEAVFYTVQKGDTLGAIARDQLGAAKRYTEIFEANQPMLKDPNLIYPGQTLRIPAE
;
A
#
# COMPACT_ATOMS: atom_id res chain seq x y z
N ASP A 1 14.11 -0.32 -21.61
CA ASP A 1 13.06 -0.57 -20.62
C ASP A 1 13.44 0.26 -19.41
N ASP A 2 12.64 1.27 -19.08
CA ASP A 2 12.85 2.17 -17.94
C ASP A 2 12.18 1.66 -16.66
N GLY A 3 11.64 0.43 -16.68
CA GLY A 3 11.00 -0.19 -15.53
C GLY A 3 9.68 0.47 -15.13
N VAL A 4 9.12 1.34 -15.97
CA VAL A 4 7.90 2.10 -15.64
C VAL A 4 6.65 1.34 -16.09
N ALA A 5 5.76 1.06 -15.15
CA ALA A 5 4.45 0.48 -15.43
C ALA A 5 3.37 1.58 -15.44
N THR A 6 2.72 1.81 -16.58
CA THR A 6 1.59 2.75 -16.66
C THR A 6 0.27 2.04 -16.38
N VAL A 7 -0.53 2.61 -15.47
CA VAL A 7 -1.88 2.14 -15.14
C VAL A 7 -2.92 3.22 -15.41
N TRP A 8 -4.03 2.86 -16.06
CA TRP A 8 -5.07 3.79 -16.49
C TRP A 8 -6.45 3.14 -16.41
N GLY A 9 -7.50 3.97 -16.31
CA GLY A 9 -8.88 3.54 -16.16
C GLY A 9 -9.57 4.23 -14.99
N THR A 10 -10.76 3.75 -14.61
CA THR A 10 -11.55 4.33 -13.51
C THR A 10 -11.68 3.31 -12.38
N ALA A 11 -11.27 3.70 -11.17
CA ALA A 11 -11.48 2.92 -9.96
C ALA A 11 -12.75 3.38 -9.22
N PRO A 12 -13.53 2.45 -8.63
CA PRO A 12 -14.72 2.82 -7.87
C PRO A 12 -14.38 3.59 -6.58
N SER A 13 -13.19 3.40 -5.99
CA SER A 13 -12.76 4.11 -4.79
C SER A 13 -11.25 4.29 -4.73
N GLN A 14 -10.80 5.27 -3.92
CA GLN A 14 -9.39 5.57 -3.70
C GLN A 14 -8.60 4.32 -3.26
N LYS A 15 -9.16 3.53 -2.34
CA LYS A 15 -8.55 2.27 -1.87
C LYS A 15 -8.30 1.29 -3.01
N VAL A 16 -9.24 1.15 -3.95
CA VAL A 16 -9.10 0.20 -5.07
C VAL A 16 -7.99 0.63 -6.02
N LYS A 17 -7.93 1.93 -6.34
CA LYS A 17 -6.83 2.52 -7.12
C LYS A 17 -5.47 2.27 -6.47
N GLU A 18 -5.34 2.63 -5.18
CA GLU A 18 -4.09 2.52 -4.44
C GLU A 18 -3.62 1.07 -4.30
N ASN A 19 -4.54 0.13 -4.06
CA ASN A 19 -4.21 -1.30 -4.02
C ASN A 19 -3.75 -1.83 -5.39
N ALA A 20 -4.29 -1.33 -6.49
CA ALA A 20 -3.84 -1.70 -7.83
C ALA A 20 -2.41 -1.17 -8.09
N ILE A 21 -2.15 0.09 -7.77
CA ILE A 21 -0.81 0.70 -7.86
C ILE A 21 0.20 -0.09 -7.01
N LEU A 22 -0.18 -0.43 -5.79
CA LEU A 22 0.66 -1.21 -4.87
C LEU A 22 0.98 -2.60 -5.41
N ALA A 23 0.00 -3.28 -5.98
CA ALA A 23 0.19 -4.60 -6.58
C ALA A 23 1.18 -4.56 -7.73
N ILE A 24 1.08 -3.54 -8.58
CA ILE A 24 1.98 -3.33 -9.71
C ILE A 24 3.38 -2.97 -9.23
N GLY A 25 3.50 -2.03 -8.28
CA GLY A 25 4.79 -1.59 -7.74
C GLY A 25 5.55 -2.68 -6.97
N ASN A 26 4.85 -3.67 -6.42
CA ASN A 26 5.47 -4.82 -5.76
C ASN A 26 5.89 -5.95 -6.74
N CYS A 27 5.65 -5.81 -8.06
CA CYS A 27 6.10 -6.78 -9.06
C CYS A 27 7.60 -6.64 -9.35
N ALA A 28 8.29 -7.76 -9.50
CA ALA A 28 9.72 -7.77 -9.85
C ALA A 28 9.96 -7.07 -11.20
N GLY A 29 10.90 -6.12 -11.23
CA GLY A 29 11.28 -5.36 -12.42
C GLY A 29 10.47 -4.08 -12.65
N VAL A 30 9.48 -3.78 -11.80
CA VAL A 30 8.82 -2.47 -11.79
C VAL A 30 9.61 -1.51 -10.90
N GLU A 31 10.17 -0.47 -11.50
CA GLU A 31 10.92 0.59 -10.82
C GLU A 31 10.02 1.77 -10.43
N ALA A 32 8.99 2.04 -11.23
CA ALA A 32 8.00 3.07 -10.96
C ALA A 32 6.61 2.72 -11.54
N VAL A 33 5.56 3.29 -10.96
CA VAL A 33 4.20 3.20 -11.48
C VAL A 33 3.75 4.59 -11.92
N ASP A 34 3.43 4.75 -13.20
CA ASP A 34 2.80 5.95 -13.76
C ASP A 34 1.28 5.78 -13.65
N ASP A 35 0.73 6.39 -12.60
CA ASP A 35 -0.70 6.36 -12.31
C ASP A 35 -1.47 7.44 -13.07
N ARG A 36 -2.33 6.98 -13.98
CA ARG A 36 -3.26 7.80 -14.77
C ARG A 36 -4.71 7.38 -14.54
N MET A 37 -5.02 6.79 -13.39
CA MET A 37 -6.37 6.36 -13.05
C MET A 37 -7.22 7.50 -12.48
N GLU A 38 -8.49 7.52 -12.87
CA GLU A 38 -9.54 8.31 -12.24
C GLU A 38 -10.20 7.55 -11.10
N VAL A 39 -10.79 8.26 -10.14
CA VAL A 39 -11.49 7.67 -8.98
C VAL A 39 -12.89 8.24 -8.87
N VAL A 40 -13.89 7.36 -8.74
CA VAL A 40 -15.29 7.77 -8.54
C VAL A 40 -15.51 8.36 -7.15
N GLU A 41 -15.02 7.67 -6.12
CA GLU A 41 -15.11 8.09 -4.71
C GLU A 41 -13.72 8.48 -4.19
N PRO A 42 -13.29 9.75 -4.35
CA PRO A 42 -12.02 10.22 -3.82
C PRO A 42 -12.06 10.19 -2.29
N ALA A 43 -10.96 9.77 -1.70
CA ALA A 43 -10.71 9.78 -0.26
C ALA A 43 -9.30 10.34 -0.02
N PRO A 44 -8.95 10.71 1.23
CA PRO A 44 -7.59 11.09 1.56
C PRO A 44 -6.59 10.02 1.11
N GLU A 45 -5.50 10.46 0.50
CA GLU A 45 -4.48 9.58 -0.06
C GLU A 45 -3.74 8.84 1.06
N ALA A 46 -3.53 7.55 0.87
CA ALA A 46 -2.73 6.75 1.77
C ALA A 46 -1.25 7.12 1.68
N VAL A 47 -0.53 6.92 2.79
CA VAL A 47 0.94 6.93 2.77
C VAL A 47 1.41 5.53 2.39
N PHE A 48 2.36 5.43 1.48
CA PHE A 48 3.00 4.16 1.15
C PHE A 48 4.29 3.99 1.95
N TYR A 49 4.42 2.84 2.63
CA TYR A 49 5.56 2.52 3.45
C TYR A 49 6.22 1.23 2.96
N THR A 50 7.51 1.28 2.65
CA THR A 50 8.31 0.11 2.31
C THR A 50 8.88 -0.53 3.57
N VAL A 51 8.48 -1.77 3.84
CA VAL A 51 8.90 -2.57 4.99
C VAL A 51 10.41 -2.73 5.00
N GLN A 52 11.02 -2.45 6.15
CA GLN A 52 12.45 -2.59 6.39
C GLN A 52 12.75 -3.88 7.15
N LYS A 53 14.04 -4.29 7.14
CA LYS A 53 14.47 -5.48 7.86
C LYS A 53 14.31 -5.29 9.37
N GLY A 54 13.48 -6.15 9.99
CA GLY A 54 13.19 -6.13 11.42
C GLY A 54 11.88 -5.46 11.80
N ASP A 55 11.15 -4.92 10.81
CA ASP A 55 9.85 -4.32 11.05
C ASP A 55 8.80 -5.36 11.47
N THR A 56 7.85 -4.87 12.28
CA THR A 56 6.59 -5.56 12.57
C THR A 56 5.46 -4.61 12.26
N LEU A 57 4.28 -5.14 11.91
CA LEU A 57 3.12 -4.30 11.59
C LEU A 57 2.73 -3.37 12.75
N GLY A 58 2.89 -3.84 13.99
CA GLY A 58 2.68 -3.03 15.19
C GLY A 58 3.72 -1.93 15.39
N ALA A 59 4.99 -2.15 15.03
CA ALA A 59 6.01 -1.09 15.06
C ALA A 59 5.69 -0.02 14.02
N ILE A 60 5.39 -0.43 12.78
CA ILE A 60 4.98 0.48 11.70
C ILE A 60 3.74 1.28 12.12
N ALA A 61 2.72 0.64 12.70
CA ALA A 61 1.53 1.33 13.19
C ALA A 61 1.82 2.32 14.31
N ARG A 62 2.78 2.02 15.19
CA ARG A 62 3.19 2.98 16.23
C ARG A 62 3.81 4.22 15.60
N ASP A 63 4.66 4.04 14.61
CA ASP A 63 5.43 5.13 14.01
C ASP A 63 4.58 5.96 13.04
N GLN A 64 3.68 5.33 12.29
CA GLN A 64 2.86 5.98 11.27
C GLN A 64 1.48 6.43 11.77
N LEU A 65 0.89 5.70 12.72
CA LEU A 65 -0.47 5.93 13.23
C LEU A 65 -0.48 6.28 14.73
N GLY A 66 0.69 6.47 15.35
CA GLY A 66 0.85 6.85 16.75
C GLY A 66 0.59 5.75 17.78
N ALA A 67 0.10 4.56 17.38
CA ALA A 67 -0.17 3.48 18.32
C ALA A 67 -0.05 2.08 17.70
N ALA A 68 0.72 1.20 18.35
CA ALA A 68 0.95 -0.17 17.87
C ALA A 68 -0.33 -1.00 17.71
N LYS A 69 -1.36 -0.74 18.53
CA LYS A 69 -2.66 -1.42 18.45
C LYS A 69 -3.43 -1.14 17.15
N ARG A 70 -3.07 -0.07 16.41
CA ARG A 70 -3.69 0.30 15.13
C ARG A 70 -3.15 -0.50 13.95
N TYR A 71 -2.33 -1.54 14.20
CA TYR A 71 -1.86 -2.45 13.15
C TYR A 71 -3.00 -3.10 12.35
N THR A 72 -4.18 -3.26 12.96
CA THR A 72 -5.37 -3.80 12.30
C THR A 72 -5.83 -2.91 11.16
N GLU A 73 -5.71 -1.59 11.28
CA GLU A 73 -6.07 -0.64 10.21
C GLU A 73 -5.15 -0.82 8.99
N ILE A 74 -3.85 -1.01 9.23
CA ILE A 74 -2.89 -1.32 8.15
C ILE A 74 -3.22 -2.69 7.54
N PHE A 75 -3.52 -3.69 8.36
CA PHE A 75 -3.87 -5.02 7.86
C PHE A 75 -5.09 -4.99 6.94
N GLU A 76 -6.18 -4.34 7.36
CA GLU A 76 -7.43 -4.19 6.61
C GLU A 76 -7.26 -3.33 5.34
N ALA A 77 -6.39 -2.32 5.39
CA ALA A 77 -6.06 -1.48 4.24
C ALA A 77 -5.43 -2.29 3.11
N ASN A 78 -4.64 -3.33 3.43
CA ASN A 78 -3.86 -4.11 2.48
C ASN A 78 -4.52 -5.44 2.08
N GLN A 79 -5.75 -5.73 2.54
CA GLN A 79 -6.49 -6.90 2.08
C GLN A 79 -6.96 -6.72 0.62
N PRO A 80 -6.99 -7.81 -0.19
CA PRO A 80 -6.68 -9.21 0.16
C PRO A 80 -5.19 -9.58 -0.01
N MET A 81 -4.32 -8.62 -0.32
CA MET A 81 -2.91 -8.88 -0.65
C MET A 81 -2.10 -9.29 0.58
N LEU A 82 -2.34 -8.65 1.72
CA LEU A 82 -1.82 -9.06 3.02
C LEU A 82 -2.81 -10.03 3.69
N LYS A 83 -2.44 -11.30 3.78
CA LYS A 83 -3.32 -12.38 4.29
C LYS A 83 -3.18 -12.64 5.78
N ASP A 84 -2.02 -12.33 6.33
CA ASP A 84 -1.69 -12.49 7.76
C ASP A 84 -0.93 -11.24 8.21
N PRO A 85 -1.32 -10.58 9.31
CA PRO A 85 -0.65 -9.38 9.81
C PRO A 85 0.82 -9.61 10.21
N ASN A 86 1.23 -10.86 10.42
CA ASN A 86 2.63 -11.22 10.73
C ASN A 86 3.47 -11.57 9.50
N LEU A 87 2.85 -11.72 8.32
CA LEU A 87 3.55 -12.08 7.09
C LEU A 87 3.85 -10.84 6.24
N ILE A 88 4.75 -10.00 6.75
CA ILE A 88 5.34 -8.88 6.01
C ILE A 88 6.83 -9.16 5.74
N TYR A 89 7.33 -8.69 4.61
CA TYR A 89 8.71 -8.97 4.17
C TYR A 89 9.47 -7.67 3.86
N PRO A 90 10.79 -7.61 4.12
CA PRO A 90 11.59 -6.47 3.73
C PRO A 90 11.48 -6.20 2.22
N GLY A 91 11.27 -4.93 1.85
CA GLY A 91 11.01 -4.50 0.47
C GLY A 91 9.55 -4.54 0.05
N GLN A 92 8.65 -5.15 0.82
CA GLN A 92 7.21 -5.08 0.56
C GLN A 92 6.70 -3.67 0.85
N THR A 93 6.02 -3.06 -0.11
CA THR A 93 5.32 -1.79 0.15
C THR A 93 3.92 -2.08 0.70
N LEU A 94 3.54 -1.34 1.74
CA LEU A 94 2.24 -1.38 2.41
C LEU A 94 1.53 -0.04 2.29
N ARG A 95 0.21 -0.10 2.16
CA ARG A 95 -0.70 1.05 2.26
C ARG A 95 -0.97 1.38 3.73
N ILE A 96 -0.67 2.60 4.14
CA ILE A 96 -1.02 3.15 5.45
C ILE A 96 -2.22 4.08 5.27
N PRO A 97 -3.39 3.75 5.82
CA PRO A 97 -4.58 4.60 5.64
C PRO A 97 -4.35 5.98 6.27
N ALA A 98 -4.82 7.02 5.60
CA ALA A 98 -4.94 8.35 6.19
C ALA A 98 -5.97 8.33 7.33
N GLU A 99 -5.70 9.08 8.40
CA GLU A 99 -6.56 9.21 9.59
C GLU A 99 -7.94 9.82 9.29
#